data_AF-A0A1V3XGK9-F1
#
_entry.id   AF-A0A1V3XGK9-F1
#
_cell.length_a   1.000
_cell.length_b   1.000
_cell.length_c   1.000
_cell.angle_alpha   90.00
_cell.angle_beta   90.00
_cell.angle_gamma   90.00
#
_symmetry.space_group_name_H-M   'P 1'
#
loop_
_entity.id
_entity.type
_entity.pdbx_description
1 polymer ?
#
loop_
_entity_poly.entity_id
_entity_poly.type
_entity_poly.pdbx_seq_one_letter_code
_entity_poly.pdbx_strand_id
1 'polypeptide(L)'
;MAARDLQRAGGLQRAVVAVATTTGTGWINEAEADALEYIYNGNTAIVSMQYSYLPSWLSFLVDKENARHAGQALFEAVDKLIRQMPEFKRPKLVVFGESLGSFGGEAPFMTLDNVLARTDGALFSGPTFNNTIWNDLTSTRDPGSPEWLPIYHHGANVRFVARPSDLQRPDEPWGGRGWSISSTPRIRSRGGRPTCCSRNPTGCANRAVTTCCRRLAGSRW
;
A
#
# COMPACT_ATOMS: atom_id res chain seq x y z
N MET A 1 -17.72 -13.83 -4.55
CA MET A 1 -17.24 -12.55 -3.95
C MET A 1 -15.84 -12.80 -3.46
N ALA A 2 -14.90 -11.89 -3.72
CA ALA A 2 -13.46 -12.07 -3.48
C ALA A 2 -13.11 -12.56 -2.06
N ALA A 3 -13.79 -12.05 -1.01
CA ALA A 3 -13.60 -12.52 0.36
C ALA A 3 -13.94 -14.01 0.58
N ARG A 4 -14.94 -14.54 -0.13
CA ARG A 4 -15.24 -15.98 -0.09
C ARG A 4 -14.20 -16.80 -0.84
N ASP A 5 -13.66 -16.28 -1.93
CA ASP A 5 -12.57 -16.93 -2.66
C ASP A 5 -11.28 -16.96 -1.82
N LEU A 6 -10.98 -15.88 -1.10
CA LEU A 6 -9.91 -15.83 -0.09
C LEU A 6 -10.09 -16.95 0.95
N GLN A 7 -11.28 -17.08 1.53
CA GLN A 7 -11.57 -18.14 2.51
C GLN A 7 -11.42 -19.55 1.90
N ARG A 8 -11.96 -19.76 0.69
CA ARG A 8 -11.90 -21.03 -0.02
C ARG A 8 -10.48 -21.44 -0.39
N ALA A 9 -9.63 -20.48 -0.75
CA ALA A 9 -8.22 -20.69 -1.06
C ALA A 9 -7.34 -20.87 0.19
N GLY A 10 -7.92 -20.83 1.38
CA GLY A 10 -7.22 -20.97 2.65
C GLY A 10 -6.45 -19.73 3.09
N GLY A 11 -6.80 -18.55 2.57
CA GLY A 11 -6.12 -17.31 2.89
C GLY A 11 -6.24 -16.90 4.36
N LEU A 12 -7.33 -17.27 5.02
CA LEU A 12 -7.54 -16.98 6.45
C LEU A 12 -6.61 -17.78 7.39
N GLN A 13 -5.91 -18.80 6.88
CA GLN A 13 -4.92 -19.56 7.66
C GLN A 13 -3.49 -19.00 7.54
N ARG A 14 -3.29 -17.94 6.76
CA ARG A 14 -1.98 -17.31 6.58
C ARG A 14 -1.62 -16.45 7.78
N ALA A 15 -0.34 -16.08 7.90
CA ALA A 15 0.10 -15.18 8.97
C ALA A 15 -0.44 -13.76 8.77
N VAL A 16 -0.60 -13.34 7.50
CA VAL A 16 -1.15 -12.04 7.13
C VAL A 16 -2.11 -12.15 5.96
N VAL A 17 -3.20 -11.39 6.03
CA VAL A 17 -4.14 -11.14 4.94
C VAL A 17 -4.01 -9.68 4.55
N ALA A 18 -3.75 -9.42 3.26
CA ALA A 18 -3.68 -8.07 2.73
C ALA A 18 -4.86 -7.77 1.82
N VAL A 19 -5.60 -6.70 2.12
CA VAL A 19 -6.62 -6.16 1.23
C VAL A 19 -5.96 -5.11 0.34
N ALA A 20 -5.79 -5.47 -0.93
CA ALA A 20 -5.22 -4.59 -1.94
C ALA A 20 -6.35 -3.88 -2.69
N THR A 21 -6.50 -2.58 -2.47
CA THR A 21 -7.43 -1.78 -3.26
C THR A 21 -6.72 -1.26 -4.50
N THR A 22 -7.17 -1.74 -5.65
CA THR A 22 -6.55 -1.42 -6.94
C THR A 22 -7.35 -0.34 -7.67
N THR A 23 -6.80 0.15 -8.78
CA THR A 23 -7.62 0.86 -9.76
C THR A 23 -8.54 -0.14 -10.49
N GLY A 24 -9.54 0.38 -11.21
CA GLY A 24 -10.63 -0.39 -11.83
C GLY A 24 -10.24 -1.73 -12.45
N THR A 25 -9.08 -1.79 -13.13
CA THR A 25 -8.54 -2.97 -13.82
C THR A 25 -8.13 -4.14 -12.92
N GLY A 26 -8.05 -3.97 -11.61
CA GLY A 26 -7.61 -5.04 -10.70
C GLY A 26 -6.10 -5.20 -10.58
N TRP A 27 -5.30 -4.31 -11.18
CA TRP A 27 -3.83 -4.41 -11.17
C TRP A 27 -3.25 -4.01 -9.81
N ILE A 28 -2.38 -4.86 -9.28
CA ILE A 28 -1.64 -4.66 -8.03
C ILE A 28 -0.20 -4.33 -8.36
N ASN A 29 0.39 -3.38 -7.63
CA ASN A 29 1.82 -3.08 -7.74
C ASN A 29 2.65 -4.26 -7.23
N GLU A 30 3.42 -4.87 -8.14
CA GLU A 30 4.29 -6.01 -7.84
C GLU A 30 5.25 -5.71 -6.69
N ALA A 31 5.79 -4.49 -6.58
CA ALA A 31 6.70 -4.12 -5.51
C ALA A 31 6.02 -4.12 -4.12
N GLU A 32 4.73 -3.77 -4.05
CA GLU A 32 3.96 -3.81 -2.80
C GLU A 32 3.64 -5.24 -2.39
N ALA A 33 3.26 -6.09 -3.35
CA ALA A 33 3.01 -7.51 -3.13
C ALA A 33 4.30 -8.26 -2.75
N ASP A 34 5.37 -8.10 -3.53
CA ASP A 34 6.66 -8.78 -3.32
C ASP A 34 7.28 -8.43 -1.97
N ALA A 35 7.21 -7.17 -1.55
CA ALA A 35 7.71 -6.78 -0.25
C ALA A 35 6.99 -7.50 0.90
N LEU A 36 5.66 -7.63 0.80
CA LEU A 36 4.86 -8.34 1.80
C LEU A 36 5.14 -9.84 1.79
N GLU A 37 5.16 -10.46 0.61
CA GLU A 37 5.54 -11.87 0.42
C GLU A 37 6.93 -12.15 0.98
N TYR A 38 7.88 -11.25 0.77
CA TYR A 38 9.26 -11.38 1.25
C TYR A 38 9.36 -11.38 2.77
N ILE A 39 8.75 -10.38 3.45
CA ILE A 39 8.86 -10.26 4.92
C ILE A 39 8.11 -11.37 5.67
N TYR A 40 7.10 -11.97 5.05
CA TYR A 40 6.34 -13.09 5.61
C TYR A 40 6.77 -14.46 5.06
N ASN A 41 7.84 -14.52 4.25
CA ASN A 41 8.35 -15.75 3.64
C ASN A 41 7.25 -16.55 2.91
N GLY A 42 6.39 -15.85 2.16
CA GLY A 42 5.26 -16.41 1.42
C GLY A 42 4.05 -16.82 2.28
N ASN A 43 4.06 -16.55 3.60
CA ASN A 43 2.93 -16.83 4.48
C ASN A 43 1.90 -15.69 4.50
N THR A 44 1.36 -15.43 3.33
CA THR A 44 0.56 -14.26 2.98
C THR A 44 -0.65 -14.68 2.17
N ALA A 45 -1.72 -13.91 2.26
CA ALA A 45 -2.82 -13.96 1.32
C ALA A 45 -3.20 -12.54 0.91
N ILE A 46 -3.07 -12.22 -0.38
CA ILE A 46 -3.45 -10.93 -0.94
C ILE A 46 -4.79 -11.09 -1.65
N VAL A 47 -5.75 -10.22 -1.33
CA VAL A 47 -7.06 -10.19 -1.95
C VAL A 47 -7.32 -8.83 -2.57
N SER A 48 -7.81 -8.83 -3.81
CA SER A 48 -8.26 -7.65 -4.54
C SER A 48 -9.56 -7.96 -5.28
N MET A 49 -10.20 -6.94 -5.84
CA MET A 49 -11.30 -7.09 -6.77
C MET A 49 -11.12 -6.16 -7.97
N GLN A 50 -11.43 -6.69 -9.16
CA GLN A 50 -11.71 -5.85 -10.32
C GLN A 50 -13.15 -5.34 -10.20
N TYR A 51 -13.33 -4.03 -10.17
CA TYR A 51 -14.65 -3.41 -10.05
C TYR A 51 -15.04 -2.58 -11.28
N SER A 52 -14.14 -2.40 -12.26
CA SER A 52 -14.41 -1.61 -13.46
C SER A 52 -13.56 -2.06 -14.65
N TYR A 53 -14.11 -2.00 -15.85
CA TYR A 53 -13.38 -2.29 -17.10
C TYR A 53 -12.72 -1.03 -17.70
N LEU A 54 -12.80 0.11 -17.02
CA LEU A 54 -12.29 1.39 -17.52
C LEU A 54 -10.78 1.55 -17.27
N PRO A 55 -10.00 2.10 -18.24
CA PRO A 55 -8.60 2.45 -18.03
C PRO A 55 -8.42 3.49 -16.92
N SER A 56 -7.35 3.36 -16.13
CA SER A 56 -7.14 4.08 -14.86
C SER A 56 -7.21 5.61 -14.91
N TRP A 57 -6.88 6.25 -16.03
CA TRP A 57 -6.97 7.72 -16.20
C TRP A 57 -8.40 8.21 -16.46
N LEU A 58 -9.27 7.36 -17.02
CA LEU A 58 -10.67 7.68 -17.26
C LEU A 58 -11.52 7.46 -15.99
N SER A 59 -11.18 6.43 -15.20
CA SER A 59 -11.81 6.16 -13.90
C SER A 59 -11.57 7.25 -12.86
N PHE A 60 -10.46 8.00 -12.92
CA PHE A 60 -10.19 9.10 -12.00
C PHE A 60 -11.26 10.22 -12.06
N LEU A 61 -11.88 10.44 -13.22
CA LEU A 61 -12.91 11.46 -13.44
C LEU A 61 -14.33 11.01 -13.07
N VAL A 62 -14.63 9.71 -13.16
CA VAL A 62 -16.02 9.21 -13.15
C VAL A 62 -16.27 8.13 -12.07
N ASP A 63 -15.23 7.45 -11.58
CA ASP A 63 -15.34 6.15 -10.91
C ASP A 63 -14.92 6.20 -9.42
N LYS A 64 -14.76 7.40 -8.85
CA LYS A 64 -14.34 7.60 -7.46
C LYS A 64 -15.30 6.92 -6.48
N GLU A 65 -16.60 7.10 -6.70
CA GLU A 65 -17.62 6.53 -5.82
C GLU A 65 -17.65 5.00 -5.89
N ASN A 66 -17.41 4.42 -7.07
CA ASN A 66 -17.28 2.97 -7.22
C ASN A 66 -15.99 2.44 -6.58
N ALA A 67 -14.86 3.14 -6.71
CA ALA A 67 -13.63 2.79 -6.02
C ALA A 67 -13.82 2.79 -4.49
N ARG A 68 -14.53 3.80 -3.97
CA ARG A 68 -14.93 3.94 -2.57
C ARG A 68 -15.80 2.77 -2.12
N HIS A 69 -16.89 2.49 -2.84
CA HIS A 69 -17.81 1.39 -2.55
C HIS A 69 -17.13 0.02 -2.65
N ALA A 70 -16.30 -0.20 -3.67
CA ALA A 70 -15.59 -1.46 -3.88
C ALA A 70 -14.56 -1.71 -2.78
N GLY A 71 -13.74 -0.70 -2.45
CA GLY A 71 -12.76 -0.79 -1.37
C GLY A 71 -13.45 -1.04 -0.02
N GLN A 72 -14.51 -0.29 0.29
CA GLN A 72 -15.33 -0.49 1.48
C GLN A 72 -15.94 -1.89 1.52
N ALA A 73 -16.61 -2.34 0.45
CA ALA A 73 -17.24 -3.66 0.41
C ALA A 73 -16.23 -4.80 0.53
N LEU A 74 -15.06 -4.69 -0.11
CA LEU A 74 -14.00 -5.69 0.00
C LEU A 74 -13.50 -5.80 1.44
N PHE A 75 -13.12 -4.65 2.02
CA PHE A 75 -12.56 -4.59 3.35
C PHE A 75 -13.56 -5.13 4.39
N GLU A 76 -14.81 -4.64 4.37
CA GLU A 76 -15.85 -5.07 5.31
C GLU A 76 -16.13 -6.58 5.21
N ALA A 77 -16.11 -7.14 3.99
CA ALA A 77 -16.32 -8.57 3.79
C ALA A 77 -15.16 -9.42 4.37
N VAL A 78 -13.91 -8.95 4.24
CA VAL A 78 -12.73 -9.64 4.79
C VAL A 78 -12.64 -9.47 6.30
N ASP A 79 -12.80 -8.25 6.82
CA ASP A 79 -12.82 -7.93 8.25
C ASP A 79 -13.90 -8.76 8.97
N LYS A 80 -15.10 -8.88 8.39
CA LYS A 80 -16.17 -9.72 8.92
C LYS A 80 -15.76 -11.20 9.05
N LEU A 81 -15.07 -11.76 8.07
CA LEU A 81 -14.59 -13.15 8.13
C LEU A 81 -13.53 -13.35 9.21
N ILE A 82 -12.58 -12.41 9.32
CA ILE A 82 -11.51 -12.46 10.33
C ILE A 82 -12.09 -12.31 11.75
N ARG A 83 -13.03 -11.39 11.95
CA ARG A 83 -13.67 -11.16 13.28
C ARG A 83 -14.45 -12.37 13.79
N GLN A 84 -14.97 -13.22 12.90
CA GLN A 84 -15.64 -14.47 13.27
C GLN A 84 -14.67 -15.54 13.79
N MET A 85 -13.37 -15.38 13.57
CA MET A 85 -12.36 -16.29 14.07
C MET A 85 -12.03 -16.01 15.55
N PRO A 86 -11.63 -17.03 16.33
CA PRO A 86 -11.06 -16.82 17.66
C PRO A 86 -9.84 -15.88 17.57
N GLU A 87 -9.73 -14.95 18.50
CA GLU A 87 -8.73 -13.88 18.48
C GLU A 87 -7.29 -14.39 18.28
N PHE A 88 -6.92 -15.46 18.99
CA PHE A 88 -5.61 -16.09 18.92
C PHE A 88 -5.31 -16.81 17.58
N LYS A 89 -6.28 -16.92 16.68
CA LYS A 89 -6.12 -17.52 15.35
C LYS A 89 -6.24 -16.51 14.22
N ARG A 90 -6.51 -15.24 14.51
CA ARG A 90 -6.72 -14.23 13.48
C ARG A 90 -5.40 -13.95 12.75
N PRO A 91 -5.40 -13.94 11.40
CA PRO A 91 -4.27 -13.41 10.66
C PRO A 91 -4.13 -11.91 10.94
N LYS A 92 -2.92 -11.36 10.78
CA LYS A 92 -2.77 -9.90 10.71
C LYS A 92 -3.52 -9.39 9.49
N LEU A 93 -4.27 -8.29 9.62
CA LEU A 93 -5.02 -7.68 8.54
C LEU A 93 -4.35 -6.39 8.08
N VAL A 94 -3.74 -6.38 6.90
CA VAL A 94 -3.11 -5.18 6.34
C VAL A 94 -3.88 -4.65 5.14
N VAL A 95 -3.75 -3.36 4.86
CA VAL A 95 -4.40 -2.72 3.69
C VAL A 95 -3.39 -1.95 2.87
N PHE A 96 -3.48 -1.99 1.56
CA PHE A 96 -2.64 -1.14 0.74
C PHE A 96 -3.32 -0.72 -0.56
N GLY A 97 -2.84 0.37 -1.14
CA GLY A 97 -3.33 0.86 -2.42
C GLY A 97 -2.52 2.03 -2.96
N GLU A 98 -2.39 2.06 -4.29
CA GLU A 98 -1.68 3.10 -5.02
C GLU A 98 -2.65 4.03 -5.75
N SER A 99 -2.39 5.34 -5.71
CA SER A 99 -3.14 6.36 -6.46
C SER A 99 -4.64 6.31 -6.16
N LEU A 100 -5.51 6.05 -7.14
CA LEU A 100 -6.96 5.87 -6.90
C LEU A 100 -7.25 4.68 -5.97
N GLY A 101 -6.39 3.66 -5.96
CA GLY A 101 -6.46 2.54 -5.02
C GLY A 101 -6.29 2.98 -3.56
N SER A 102 -5.45 3.98 -3.30
CA SER A 102 -5.32 4.55 -1.96
C SER A 102 -6.61 5.22 -1.47
N PHE A 103 -7.32 5.91 -2.37
CA PHE A 103 -8.60 6.55 -2.08
C PHE A 103 -9.70 5.52 -1.76
N GLY A 104 -9.79 4.45 -2.55
CA GLY A 104 -10.72 3.36 -2.25
C GLY A 104 -10.32 2.58 -1.00
N GLY A 105 -9.02 2.42 -0.75
CA GLY A 105 -8.47 1.66 0.37
C GLY A 105 -8.64 2.37 1.71
N GLU A 106 -8.65 3.70 1.73
CA GLU A 106 -8.91 4.48 2.95
C GLU A 106 -10.41 4.64 3.28
N ALA A 107 -11.28 4.44 2.29
CA ALA A 107 -12.72 4.62 2.38
C ALA A 107 -13.42 3.86 3.54
N PRO A 108 -13.03 2.63 3.93
CA PRO A 108 -13.65 1.93 5.05
C PRO A 108 -13.35 2.57 6.42
N PHE A 109 -12.37 3.47 6.50
CA PHE A 109 -11.86 3.97 7.78
C PHE A 109 -12.28 5.41 8.06
N MET A 110 -12.26 6.30 7.06
CA MET A 110 -12.58 7.74 7.19
C MET A 110 -11.65 8.56 8.11
N THR A 111 -11.07 7.95 9.15
CA THR A 111 -10.16 8.57 10.12
C THR A 111 -8.97 7.65 10.39
N LEU A 112 -7.86 8.23 10.88
CA LEU A 112 -6.69 7.46 11.28
C LEU A 112 -7.01 6.46 12.40
N ASP A 113 -7.78 6.86 13.41
CA ASP A 113 -8.13 5.98 14.54
C ASP A 113 -8.83 4.70 14.09
N ASN A 114 -9.71 4.80 13.08
CA ASN A 114 -10.36 3.63 12.52
C ASN A 114 -9.41 2.72 11.74
N VAL A 115 -8.37 3.27 11.08
CA VAL A 115 -7.29 2.45 10.52
C VAL A 115 -6.61 1.70 11.67
N LEU A 116 -6.12 2.41 12.69
CA LEU A 116 -5.38 1.82 13.82
C LEU A 116 -6.20 0.78 14.60
N ALA A 117 -7.52 0.93 14.66
CA ALA A 117 -8.41 0.03 15.40
C ALA A 117 -8.82 -1.21 14.60
N ARG A 118 -8.80 -1.17 13.27
CA ARG A 118 -9.41 -2.20 12.42
C ARG A 118 -8.40 -3.01 11.61
N THR A 119 -7.14 -2.62 11.62
CA THR A 119 -6.09 -3.28 10.83
C THR A 119 -4.80 -3.39 11.66
N ASP A 120 -3.81 -4.15 11.16
CA ASP A 120 -2.46 -4.34 11.71
C ASP A 120 -1.31 -3.64 10.93
N GLY A 121 -1.53 -3.25 9.67
CA GLY A 121 -0.67 -2.31 8.92
C GLY A 121 -1.35 -1.71 7.67
N ALA A 122 -0.96 -0.51 7.23
CA ALA A 122 -1.44 0.12 6.00
C ALA A 122 -0.29 0.75 5.25
N LEU A 123 -0.44 0.73 3.93
CA LEU A 123 0.42 1.45 3.00
C LEU A 123 -0.41 2.14 1.92
N PHE A 124 -0.45 3.46 1.94
CA PHE A 124 -1.07 4.26 0.88
C PHE A 124 0.00 4.98 0.07
N SER A 125 0.12 4.62 -1.20
CA SER A 125 1.15 5.14 -2.11
C SER A 125 0.57 6.16 -3.07
N GLY A 126 1.14 7.37 -3.09
CA GLY A 126 0.67 8.46 -3.95
C GLY A 126 -0.80 8.85 -3.70
N PRO A 127 -1.21 9.13 -2.45
CA PRO A 127 -2.58 9.54 -2.14
C PRO A 127 -3.02 10.74 -2.99
N THR A 128 -4.30 10.74 -3.36
CA THR A 128 -4.90 11.80 -4.16
C THR A 128 -5.29 12.99 -3.27
N PHE A 129 -5.51 14.16 -3.86
CA PHE A 129 -6.00 15.33 -3.11
C PHE A 129 -7.39 15.13 -2.47
N ASN A 130 -8.11 14.06 -2.83
CA ASN A 130 -9.40 13.71 -2.24
C ASN A 130 -9.30 12.73 -1.06
N ASN A 131 -8.09 12.31 -0.69
CA ASN A 131 -7.90 11.41 0.44
C ASN A 131 -8.12 12.19 1.75
N THR A 132 -9.21 11.92 2.44
CA THR A 132 -9.61 12.63 3.67
C THR A 132 -8.58 12.42 4.77
N ILE A 133 -8.12 11.18 4.98
CA ILE A 133 -7.12 10.88 6.01
C ILE A 133 -5.80 11.59 5.69
N TRP A 134 -5.33 11.51 4.45
CA TRP A 134 -4.10 12.20 4.04
C TRP A 134 -4.18 13.72 4.23
N ASN A 135 -5.30 14.34 3.83
CA ASN A 135 -5.54 15.78 4.00
C ASN A 135 -5.56 16.18 5.48
N ASP A 136 -6.28 15.42 6.32
CA ASP A 136 -6.39 15.69 7.74
C ASP A 136 -5.02 15.65 8.42
N LEU A 137 -4.27 14.57 8.20
CA LEU A 137 -2.92 14.39 8.76
C LEU A 137 -1.91 15.43 8.26
N THR A 138 -2.04 15.86 7.00
CA THR A 138 -1.18 16.92 6.45
C THR A 138 -1.53 18.28 7.04
N SER A 139 -2.82 18.57 7.24
CA SER A 139 -3.29 19.86 7.78
C SER A 139 -3.04 20.01 9.28
N THR A 140 -3.04 18.90 10.02
CA THR A 140 -2.84 18.81 11.47
C THR A 140 -1.45 18.31 11.87
N ARG A 141 -0.50 18.33 10.93
CA ARG A 141 0.90 17.93 11.13
C ARG A 141 1.61 18.72 12.24
N ASP A 142 2.66 18.13 12.78
CA ASP A 142 3.51 18.73 13.80
C ASP A 142 4.15 20.05 13.29
N PRO A 143 4.21 21.10 14.13
CA PRO A 143 4.81 22.37 13.77
C PRO A 143 6.24 22.22 13.24
N GLY A 144 6.56 22.95 12.18
CA GLY A 144 7.89 22.89 11.54
C GLY A 144 8.10 21.74 10.56
N SER A 145 7.15 20.79 10.45
CA SER A 145 7.18 19.78 9.39
C SER A 145 6.61 20.34 8.06
N PRO A 146 7.25 20.05 6.91
CA PRO A 146 6.78 20.54 5.62
C PRO A 146 5.57 19.74 5.12
N GLU A 147 4.66 20.39 4.37
CA GLU A 147 3.45 19.74 3.81
C GLU A 147 3.76 18.59 2.85
N TRP A 148 4.87 18.67 2.13
CA TRP A 148 5.27 17.62 1.20
C TRP A 148 5.90 16.40 1.89
N LEU A 149 6.31 16.53 3.17
CA LEU A 149 6.82 15.44 4.00
C LEU A 149 6.45 15.67 5.49
N PRO A 150 5.16 15.57 5.82
CA PRO A 150 4.65 15.88 7.16
C PRO A 150 5.22 14.94 8.22
N ILE A 151 5.29 15.42 9.46
CA ILE A 151 5.41 14.57 10.65
C ILE A 151 4.10 14.74 11.40
N TYR A 152 3.49 13.64 11.83
CA TYR A 152 2.24 13.68 12.57
C TYR A 152 2.42 12.94 13.89
N HIS A 153 2.18 13.64 15.01
CA HIS A 153 2.34 13.12 16.37
C HIS A 153 3.65 12.35 16.54
N HIS A 154 4.76 13.02 16.23
CA HIS A 154 6.10 12.47 16.36
C HIS A 154 6.33 11.19 15.53
N GLY A 155 5.55 10.96 14.48
CA GLY A 155 5.67 9.78 13.63
C GLY A 155 5.39 8.46 14.36
N ALA A 156 4.67 8.51 15.49
CA ALA A 156 4.41 7.35 16.32
C ALA A 156 3.54 6.32 15.58
N ASN A 157 2.43 6.76 15.00
CA ASN A 157 1.50 5.87 14.31
C ASN A 157 1.58 5.98 12.79
N VAL A 158 1.95 7.15 12.26
CA VAL A 158 1.99 7.41 10.81
C VAL A 158 3.33 8.02 10.42
N ARG A 159 3.95 7.50 9.36
CA ARG A 159 5.12 8.13 8.73
C ARG A 159 4.89 8.43 7.27
N PHE A 160 5.38 9.60 6.84
CA PHE A 160 5.40 10.02 5.45
C PHE A 160 6.77 9.74 4.84
N VAL A 161 6.80 9.02 3.72
CA VAL A 161 8.05 8.56 3.09
C VAL A 161 8.10 9.00 1.63
N ALA A 162 9.19 9.66 1.24
CA ALA A 162 9.50 9.98 -0.16
C ALA A 162 10.75 9.24 -0.66
N ARG A 163 11.64 8.85 0.26
CA ARG A 163 12.87 8.09 0.02
C ARG A 163 13.08 7.09 1.16
N PRO A 164 13.84 6.00 0.94
CA PRO A 164 14.10 5.00 1.98
C PRO A 164 14.67 5.57 3.29
N SER A 165 15.50 6.63 3.21
CA SER A 165 16.04 7.31 4.39
C SER A 165 14.99 7.96 5.28
N ASP A 166 13.83 8.32 4.72
CA ASP A 166 12.77 9.01 5.47
C ASP A 166 12.08 8.08 6.46
N LEU A 167 12.26 6.76 6.35
CA LEU A 167 11.78 5.79 7.35
C LEU A 167 12.41 6.02 8.73
N GLN A 168 13.58 6.65 8.79
CA GLN A 168 14.27 7.02 10.02
C GLN A 168 13.84 8.40 10.53
N ARG A 169 12.83 9.03 9.91
CA ARG A 169 12.32 10.35 10.28
C ARG A 169 10.86 10.26 10.75
N PRO A 170 10.54 10.80 11.93
CA PRO A 170 11.47 11.25 12.96
C PRO A 170 12.26 10.08 13.55
N ASP A 171 13.40 10.39 14.19
CA ASP A 171 14.22 9.41 14.92
C ASP A 171 13.59 9.10 16.29
N GLU A 172 12.34 8.68 16.23
CA GLU A 172 11.53 8.25 17.37
C GLU A 172 11.06 6.81 17.13
N PRO A 173 10.77 6.05 18.20
CA PRO A 173 10.20 4.72 18.06
C PRO A 173 8.84 4.76 17.35
N TRP A 174 8.52 3.70 16.62
CA TRP A 174 7.13 3.45 16.26
C TRP A 174 6.31 3.22 17.53
N GLY A 175 5.09 3.75 17.56
CA GLY A 175 4.08 3.36 18.54
C GLY A 175 3.77 1.86 18.44
N GLY A 176 3.07 1.31 19.43
CA GLY A 176 2.83 -0.14 19.53
C GLY A 176 2.17 -0.80 18.30
N ARG A 177 1.52 -0.02 17.43
CA ARG A 177 1.02 -0.44 16.10
C ARG A 177 1.48 0.60 15.06
N GLY A 178 2.55 0.33 14.32
CA GLY A 178 3.15 1.28 13.36
C GLY A 178 2.62 1.16 11.92
N TRP A 179 2.42 2.30 11.24
CA TRP A 179 1.80 2.41 9.90
C TRP A 179 2.49 3.44 9.01
N SER A 180 2.57 3.20 7.70
CA SER A 180 3.27 4.11 6.77
C SER A 180 2.36 4.66 5.67
N ILE A 181 2.47 5.95 5.37
CA ILE A 181 1.92 6.58 4.15
C ILE A 181 3.10 6.95 3.26
N SER A 182 3.12 6.45 2.03
CA SER A 182 4.14 6.83 1.05
C SER A 182 3.60 7.97 0.19
N SER A 183 3.95 9.21 0.53
CA SER A 183 3.54 10.40 -0.20
C SER A 183 4.64 10.86 -1.15
N THR A 184 4.73 10.28 -2.35
CA THR A 184 5.52 10.93 -3.42
C THR A 184 4.66 11.26 -4.63
N PRO A 185 4.54 12.55 -5.00
CA PRO A 185 4.28 12.94 -6.37
C PRO A 185 5.53 12.62 -7.20
N ARG A 186 5.32 12.03 -8.38
CA ARG A 186 6.35 11.62 -9.33
C ARG A 186 7.43 12.70 -9.53
N ILE A 187 8.61 12.55 -8.93
CA ILE A 187 9.76 13.43 -9.21
C ILE A 187 10.28 13.09 -10.60
N ARG A 188 10.05 14.00 -11.56
CA ARG A 188 10.66 13.95 -12.89
C ARG A 188 12.17 14.20 -12.71
N SER A 189 12.98 13.15 -12.75
CA SER A 189 14.44 13.30 -12.71
C SER A 189 14.91 14.14 -13.89
N ARG A 190 15.44 15.34 -13.63
CA ARG A 190 16.16 16.13 -14.63
C ARG A 190 17.41 15.35 -15.04
N GLY A 191 17.48 15.04 -16.33
CA GLY A 191 18.70 14.91 -17.14
C GLY A 191 19.86 14.13 -16.53
N GLY A 192 19.83 12.80 -16.67
CA GLY A 192 21.02 11.96 -16.55
C GLY A 192 20.72 10.58 -17.14
N ARG A 193 21.26 10.29 -18.33
CA ARG A 193 21.11 8.95 -18.93
C ARG A 193 21.92 7.94 -18.10
N PRO A 194 21.32 6.84 -17.61
CA PRO A 194 22.09 5.74 -17.05
C PRO A 194 22.93 5.10 -18.17
N THR A 195 24.20 4.80 -17.86
CA THR A 195 25.24 4.32 -18.77
C THR A 195 24.99 2.93 -19.38
N CYS A 196 23.83 2.31 -19.18
CA CYS A 196 23.50 0.99 -19.73
C CYS A 196 22.76 1.01 -21.07
N CYS A 197 22.32 2.18 -21.58
CA CYS A 197 21.43 2.25 -22.75
C CYS A 197 22.12 2.58 -24.09
N SER A 198 23.40 2.26 -24.28
CA SER A 198 24.13 2.74 -25.48
C SER A 198 24.09 1.82 -26.70
N ARG A 199 23.41 0.66 -26.69
CA ARG A 199 23.52 -0.30 -27.83
C ARG A 199 22.25 -0.94 -28.41
N ASN A 200 21.03 -0.68 -27.93
CA ASN A 200 19.85 -1.10 -28.70
C ASN A 200 18.56 -0.34 -28.29
N PRO A 201 17.97 0.51 -29.16
CA PRO A 201 16.87 1.41 -28.76
C PRO A 201 15.52 0.73 -28.51
N THR A 202 15.30 -0.49 -29.00
CA THR A 202 13.96 -1.14 -28.99
C THR A 202 13.76 -2.15 -27.87
N GLY A 203 14.81 -2.53 -27.12
CA GLY A 203 14.73 -3.56 -26.07
C GLY A 203 14.56 -3.07 -24.62
N CYS A 204 14.66 -1.76 -24.36
CA CYS A 204 14.72 -1.22 -22.98
C CYS A 204 13.37 -0.84 -22.35
N ALA A 205 12.25 -0.92 -23.08
CA ALA A 205 10.94 -0.55 -22.52
C ALA A 205 10.39 -1.56 -21.49
N ASN A 206 10.90 -2.80 -21.46
CA ASN A 206 10.33 -3.90 -20.66
C ASN A 206 11.21 -4.43 -19.51
N ARG A 207 12.29 -3.75 -19.09
CA ARG A 207 13.21 -4.28 -18.05
C ARG A 207 13.78 -3.25 -17.06
N ALA A 208 13.08 -2.16 -16.78
CA ALA A 208 13.58 -1.11 -15.88
C ALA A 208 13.44 -1.44 -14.38
N VAL A 209 12.83 -2.55 -13.97
CA VAL A 209 12.76 -2.99 -12.56
C VAL A 209 13.34 -4.40 -12.42
N THR A 210 14.54 -4.60 -12.95
CA THR A 210 15.35 -5.78 -12.61
C THR A 210 16.77 -5.30 -12.34
N THR A 211 16.94 -4.47 -11.31
CA THR A 211 18.29 -4.14 -10.87
C THR A 211 18.81 -5.25 -9.97
N CYS A 212 19.72 -6.03 -10.54
CA CYS A 212 20.84 -6.69 -9.88
C CYS A 212 20.52 -7.68 -8.75
N CYS A 213 19.88 -8.80 -9.07
CA CYS A 213 20.21 -10.04 -8.39
C CYS A 213 21.57 -10.53 -8.89
N ARG A 214 22.66 -9.96 -8.36
CA ARG A 214 24.01 -10.51 -8.55
C ARG A 214 24.11 -11.72 -7.62
N ARG A 215 23.94 -12.89 -8.23
CA ARG A 215 24.29 -14.22 -7.74
C ARG A 215 25.49 -14.18 -6.77
N LEU A 216 25.23 -14.26 -5.48
CA LEU A 216 26.19 -14.71 -4.47
C LEU A 216 25.66 -16.02 -3.91
N ALA A 217 25.93 -17.09 -4.66
CA ALA A 217 25.93 -18.43 -4.12
C ALA A 217 27.16 -18.58 -3.23
N GLY A 218 26.96 -19.01 -1.99
CA GLY A 218 27.97 -19.71 -1.20
C GLY A 218 28.58 -18.94 -0.03
N SER A 219 27.99 -19.11 1.17
CA SER A 219 28.74 -19.45 2.39
C SER A 219 27.78 -19.75 3.55
N ARG A 220 28.07 -20.87 4.23
CA ARG A 220 27.51 -21.37 5.51
C ARG A 220 27.34 -20.22 6.52
N TRP A 221 26.26 -20.14 7.28
CA TRP A 221 26.00 -20.82 8.57
C TRP A 221 24.54 -20.60 8.95
#